data_AF-A0A945CH56-F1
#
_entry.id   AF-A0A945CH56-F1
#
_cell.length_a   1.000
_cell.length_b   1.000
_cell.length_c   1.000
_cell.angle_alpha   90.00
_cell.angle_beta   90.00
_cell.angle_gamma   90.00
#
_symmetry.space_group_name_H-M   'P 1'
#
loop_
_entity.id
_entity.type
_entity.pdbx_description
1 polymer ?
#
loop_
_entity_poly.entity_id
_entity_poly.type
_entity_poly.pdbx_seq_one_letter_code
_entity_poly.pdbx_strand_id
1 'polypeptide(L)'
;MSDLPSESQSPLPLAGSGVTWRSLLAGGLVALCISVGAPYSNMVLRGSYLALDFSTAGAIFLFFLFIFIIHTLLGLIHPRLAFRREELVVVYIMGIVGCSIPTMGLTEYLLPIISGVTYYATPENEWAQLVHPYIPPWMVPQDMEAVKYFYEGAPRGYPLPWETWVTPLLAWVPFILAIYFSMICIIVMLRRQWVMQERLTFPLVQVPLAMIEDGEKPSILKPFFKSPLMWMGFALPFCIGSLRALHNYYNFIPTVTLSMAIPLFRNTTSQSITLSFPMVGFSYFVNLDIAFAIWFFNLLARVQEGIFGIVGVTSSEKLYYAANFPVLAHEGMGAMLVLAIFGLWTARSHLGQVFRKAFRGNPEIDDSDEMLSYRVAVFGLLASNIFICVWLWMAGMAWWVLPIYLTTMYLVFLAITRVVAEGGIAAARAPLIASDFVSSSLGNSILTPHTLLALGMTYVWAADIRTFVMASCANGLKLAEEQLQRRKRSLLLAIMLSIVVSLAASIVTVLYLSYTYGGINLNGWF
;
A
#
# COMPACT_ATOMS: atom_id res chain seq x y z
N MET A 1 -22.53 -8.61 58.33
CA MET A 1 -23.39 -7.48 57.94
C MET A 1 -22.48 -6.31 57.64
N SER A 2 -22.00 -6.24 56.40
CA SER A 2 -21.32 -5.08 55.82
C SER A 2 -21.30 -5.31 54.31
N ASP A 3 -22.40 -4.89 53.68
CA ASP A 3 -22.62 -4.90 52.24
C ASP A 3 -21.56 -4.04 51.55
N LEU A 4 -20.73 -4.66 50.73
CA LEU A 4 -19.95 -3.98 49.70
C LEU A 4 -20.86 -3.82 48.47
N PRO A 5 -21.04 -2.60 47.92
CA PRO A 5 -21.84 -2.44 46.73
C PRO A 5 -21.12 -3.08 45.56
N SER A 6 -21.75 -4.09 44.95
CA SER A 6 -21.38 -4.58 43.64
C SER A 6 -21.57 -3.45 42.63
N GLU A 7 -20.49 -2.85 42.15
CA GLU A 7 -20.51 -2.00 40.97
C GLU A 7 -21.00 -2.84 39.79
N SER A 8 -22.30 -2.73 39.49
CA SER A 8 -22.86 -3.20 38.25
C SER A 8 -22.26 -2.32 37.14
N GLN A 9 -21.19 -2.81 36.51
CA GLN A 9 -20.75 -2.27 35.22
C GLN A 9 -21.95 -2.35 34.28
N SER A 10 -22.56 -1.20 34.01
CA SER A 10 -23.58 -1.07 32.97
C SER A 10 -23.00 -1.65 31.68
N PRO A 11 -23.69 -2.56 30.97
CA PRO A 11 -23.20 -3.05 29.69
C PRO A 11 -23.01 -1.83 28.78
N LEU A 12 -21.77 -1.62 28.32
CA LEU A 12 -21.47 -0.64 27.28
C LEU A 12 -22.48 -0.83 26.14
N PRO A 13 -23.05 0.26 25.58
CA PRO A 13 -24.05 0.14 24.52
C PRO A 13 -23.49 -0.74 23.39
N LEU A 14 -24.27 -1.74 22.98
CA LEU A 14 -23.89 -2.75 21.99
C LEU A 14 -23.36 -2.07 20.72
N ALA A 15 -22.05 -2.17 20.50
CA ALA A 15 -21.40 -1.58 19.34
C ALA A 15 -21.91 -2.26 18.05
N GLY A 16 -22.31 -1.46 17.07
CA GLY A 16 -22.87 -1.95 15.80
C GLY A 16 -21.78 -2.38 14.81
N SER A 17 -22.18 -2.94 13.66
CA SER A 17 -21.22 -3.32 12.60
C SER A 17 -20.49 -2.14 11.95
N GLY A 18 -20.86 -0.89 12.28
CA GLY A 18 -20.30 0.35 11.71
C GLY A 18 -20.67 0.61 10.25
N VAL A 19 -20.95 -0.44 9.48
CA VAL A 19 -21.29 -0.36 8.06
C VAL A 19 -22.74 0.08 7.90
N THR A 20 -22.92 1.39 7.79
CA THR A 20 -24.18 2.06 7.44
C THR A 20 -24.06 2.70 6.06
N TRP A 21 -25.19 3.02 5.42
CA TRP A 21 -25.19 3.81 4.18
C TRP A 21 -24.39 5.11 4.30
N ARG A 22 -24.48 5.77 5.46
CA ARG A 22 -23.74 7.01 5.76
C ARG A 22 -22.23 6.77 5.78
N SER A 23 -21.78 5.70 6.44
CA SER A 23 -20.36 5.33 6.48
C SER A 23 -19.81 4.94 5.09
N LEU A 24 -20.61 4.23 4.29
CA LEU A 24 -20.23 3.83 2.93
C LEU A 24 -20.14 5.04 1.99
N LEU A 25 -21.09 5.97 2.10
CA LEU A 25 -21.06 7.22 1.33
C LEU A 25 -19.85 8.08 1.71
N ALA A 26 -19.65 8.31 3.01
CA ALA A 26 -18.53 9.13 3.48
C ALA A 26 -17.17 8.49 3.15
N GLY A 27 -17.02 7.18 3.38
CA GLY A 27 -15.80 6.45 3.03
C GLY A 27 -15.56 6.37 1.53
N GLY A 28 -16.62 6.22 0.73
CA GLY A 28 -16.55 6.25 -0.73
C GLY A 28 -16.13 7.62 -1.26
N LEU A 29 -16.64 8.71 -0.66
CA LEU A 29 -16.21 10.08 -0.98
C LEU A 29 -14.76 10.32 -0.58
N VAL A 30 -14.31 9.84 0.58
CA VAL A 30 -12.88 9.92 0.97
C VAL A 30 -12.01 9.17 -0.03
N ALA A 31 -12.37 7.93 -0.39
CA ALA A 31 -11.65 7.13 -1.39
C ALA A 31 -11.60 7.84 -2.76
N LEU A 32 -12.71 8.43 -3.19
CA LEU A 32 -12.79 9.24 -4.42
C LEU A 32 -11.87 10.47 -4.35
N CYS A 33 -11.92 11.23 -3.26
CA CYS A 33 -11.06 12.40 -3.05
C CYS A 33 -9.57 12.03 -3.07
N ILE A 34 -9.18 10.91 -2.44
CA ILE A 34 -7.80 10.40 -2.49
C ILE A 34 -7.43 10.02 -3.92
N SER A 35 -8.33 9.35 -4.63
CA SER A 35 -8.05 8.78 -5.96
C SER A 35 -7.98 9.81 -7.08
N VAL A 36 -8.62 10.95 -6.90
CA VAL A 36 -8.47 12.11 -7.80
C VAL A 36 -7.36 13.03 -7.31
N GLY A 37 -7.33 13.32 -6.01
CA GLY A 37 -6.44 14.30 -5.41
C GLY A 37 -4.98 13.86 -5.37
N ALA A 38 -4.68 12.59 -5.12
CA ALA A 38 -3.31 12.11 -5.05
C ALA A 38 -2.61 12.15 -6.42
N PRO A 39 -3.19 11.61 -7.52
CA PRO A 39 -2.59 11.79 -8.85
C PRO A 39 -2.48 13.25 -9.25
N TYR A 40 -3.51 14.08 -9.01
CA TYR A 40 -3.43 15.51 -9.31
C TYR A 40 -2.30 16.22 -8.54
N SER A 41 -2.13 15.90 -7.25
CA SER A 41 -1.04 16.42 -6.43
C SER A 41 0.32 16.01 -6.98
N ASN A 42 0.51 14.73 -7.31
CA ASN A 42 1.79 14.20 -7.79
C ASN A 42 2.15 14.72 -9.19
N MET A 43 1.17 14.70 -10.10
CA MET A 43 1.37 14.91 -11.54
C MET A 43 1.31 16.39 -11.91
N VAL A 44 0.39 17.16 -11.34
CA VAL A 44 0.15 18.56 -11.74
C VAL A 44 0.78 19.53 -10.75
N LEU A 45 0.44 19.41 -9.46
CA LEU A 45 0.94 20.33 -8.45
C LEU A 45 2.42 20.10 -8.13
N ARG A 46 2.96 18.91 -8.47
CA ARG A 46 4.28 18.44 -8.02
C ARG A 46 4.44 18.59 -6.50
N GLY A 47 3.34 18.30 -5.80
CA GLY A 47 3.22 18.38 -4.35
C GLY A 47 3.77 17.14 -3.65
N SER A 48 3.54 17.07 -2.35
CA SER A 48 3.90 15.90 -1.55
C SER A 48 3.13 14.65 -1.99
N TYR A 49 3.80 13.51 -2.01
CA TYR A 49 3.19 12.22 -2.32
C TYR A 49 2.32 11.72 -1.14
N LEU A 50 1.03 12.04 -1.15
CA LEU A 50 0.12 11.76 -0.03
C LEU A 50 -0.33 10.29 0.07
N ALA A 51 -0.19 9.51 -1.01
CA ALA A 51 -0.65 8.12 -1.08
C ALA A 51 0.49 7.14 -1.42
N LEU A 52 1.74 7.49 -1.06
CA LEU A 52 2.94 6.76 -1.47
C LEU A 52 3.24 5.51 -0.66
N ASP A 53 3.06 5.61 0.66
CA ASP A 53 3.61 4.67 1.65
C ASP A 53 2.53 4.18 2.62
N PHE A 54 2.86 3.14 3.41
CA PHE A 54 2.00 2.57 4.46
C PHE A 54 1.52 3.56 5.53
N SER A 55 2.19 4.72 5.67
CA SER A 55 1.70 5.82 6.50
C SER A 55 0.29 6.29 6.12
N THR A 56 -0.12 6.12 4.86
CA THR A 56 -1.42 6.56 4.34
C THR A 56 -1.74 8.02 4.69
N ALA A 57 -0.75 8.91 4.54
CA ALA A 57 -0.84 10.31 4.95
C ALA A 57 -2.10 11.03 4.41
N GLY A 58 -2.50 10.74 3.16
CA GLY A 58 -3.73 11.25 2.56
C GLY A 58 -4.99 10.81 3.28
N ALA A 59 -5.08 9.54 3.69
CA ALA A 59 -6.20 9.04 4.48
C ALA A 59 -6.24 9.69 5.86
N ILE A 60 -5.10 9.77 6.56
CA ILE A 60 -5.01 10.42 7.88
C ILE A 60 -5.41 11.90 7.79
N PHE A 61 -4.90 12.63 6.80
CA PHE A 61 -5.18 14.05 6.63
C PHE A 61 -6.66 14.32 6.31
N LEU A 62 -7.24 13.58 5.35
CA LEU A 62 -8.66 13.72 5.04
C LEU A 62 -9.55 13.28 6.20
N PHE A 63 -9.13 12.26 6.95
CA PHE A 63 -9.85 11.82 8.14
C PHE A 63 -9.79 12.87 9.26
N PHE A 64 -8.63 13.51 9.47
CA PHE A 64 -8.47 14.65 10.37
C PHE A 64 -9.43 15.78 10.00
N LEU A 65 -9.46 16.20 8.72
CA LEU A 65 -10.37 17.25 8.25
C LEU A 65 -11.83 16.83 8.38
N PHE A 66 -12.14 15.58 8.05
CA PHE A 66 -13.49 15.02 8.17
C PHE A 66 -13.98 15.06 9.62
N ILE A 67 -13.17 14.65 10.60
CA ILE A 67 -13.57 14.69 12.01
C ILE A 67 -13.60 16.14 12.51
N PHE A 68 -12.54 16.90 12.30
CA PHE A 68 -12.42 18.24 12.87
C PHE A 68 -13.48 19.21 12.32
N ILE A 69 -13.78 19.13 11.03
CA ILE A 69 -14.71 20.05 10.37
C ILE A 69 -16.09 19.39 10.22
N ILE A 70 -16.19 18.34 9.40
CA ILE A 70 -17.49 17.82 8.98
C ILE A 70 -18.24 17.19 10.16
N HIS A 71 -17.59 16.31 10.93
CA HIS A 71 -18.21 15.66 12.08
C HIS A 71 -18.58 16.68 13.17
N THR A 72 -17.68 17.61 13.50
CA THR A 72 -17.96 18.67 14.49
C THR A 72 -19.15 19.53 14.05
N LEU A 73 -19.20 19.99 12.79
CA LEU A 73 -20.30 20.80 12.28
C LEU A 73 -21.63 20.04 12.28
N LEU A 74 -21.64 18.77 11.87
CA LEU A 74 -22.84 17.94 11.93
C LEU A 74 -23.33 17.74 13.37
N GLY A 75 -22.42 17.55 14.32
CA GLY A 75 -22.75 17.45 15.74
C GLY A 75 -23.28 18.75 16.33
N LEU A 76 -22.80 19.91 15.86
CA LEU A 76 -23.33 21.23 16.24
C LEU A 76 -24.74 21.47 15.68
N ILE A 77 -25.03 20.99 14.47
CA ILE A 77 -26.38 21.09 13.88
C ILE A 77 -27.36 20.19 14.64
N HIS A 78 -27.02 18.91 14.82
CA HIS A 78 -27.84 17.99 15.59
C HIS A 78 -27.05 16.73 16.03
N PRO A 79 -27.10 16.30 17.30
CA PRO A 79 -26.33 15.15 17.78
C PRO A 79 -26.57 13.84 17.02
N ARG A 80 -27.76 13.63 16.44
CA ARG A 80 -28.06 12.45 15.60
C ARG A 80 -27.36 12.45 14.24
N LEU A 81 -26.92 13.62 13.76
CA LEU A 81 -26.14 13.74 12.53
C LEU A 81 -24.64 13.50 12.77
N ALA A 82 -24.18 13.47 14.02
CA ALA A 82 -22.83 13.01 14.32
C ALA A 82 -22.68 11.54 13.90
N PHE A 83 -21.49 11.20 13.39
CA PHE A 83 -21.16 9.82 13.05
C PHE A 83 -20.89 9.01 14.32
N ARG A 84 -21.29 7.75 14.33
CA ARG A 84 -20.92 6.84 15.43
C ARG A 84 -19.46 6.43 15.30
N ARG A 85 -18.85 6.00 16.41
CA ARG A 85 -17.43 5.58 16.46
C ARG A 85 -17.15 4.47 15.44
N GLU A 86 -18.09 3.53 15.32
CA GLU A 86 -18.02 2.40 14.40
C GLU A 86 -18.11 2.85 12.93
N GLU A 87 -18.92 3.88 12.64
CA GLU A 87 -19.00 4.46 11.30
C GLU A 87 -17.70 5.17 10.91
N LEU A 88 -17.09 5.90 11.85
CA LEU A 88 -15.80 6.58 11.64
C LEU A 88 -14.68 5.57 11.35
N VAL A 89 -14.67 4.43 12.03
CA VAL A 89 -13.74 3.34 11.77
C VAL A 89 -13.89 2.81 10.34
N VAL A 90 -15.11 2.58 9.87
CA VAL A 90 -15.36 2.14 8.49
C VAL A 90 -14.88 3.18 7.48
N VAL A 91 -15.15 4.47 7.70
CA VAL A 91 -14.68 5.57 6.84
C VAL A 91 -13.16 5.59 6.75
N TYR A 92 -12.46 5.43 7.87
CA TYR A 92 -11.00 5.39 7.88
C TYR A 92 -10.44 4.16 7.17
N ILE A 93 -11.02 2.96 7.41
CA ILE A 93 -10.62 1.72 6.73
C ILE A 93 -10.76 1.87 5.22
N MET A 94 -11.86 2.46 4.74
CA MET A 94 -12.05 2.76 3.33
C MET A 94 -10.98 3.74 2.81
N GLY A 95 -10.62 4.76 3.58
CA GLY A 95 -9.57 5.72 3.23
C GLY A 95 -8.18 5.10 3.07
N ILE A 96 -7.73 4.28 4.03
CA ILE A 96 -6.40 3.64 3.96
C ILE A 96 -6.30 2.62 2.83
N VAL A 97 -7.41 1.93 2.50
CA VAL A 97 -7.49 1.07 1.32
C VAL A 97 -7.44 1.92 0.04
N GLY A 98 -8.15 3.05 0.02
CA GLY A 98 -8.16 3.97 -1.11
C GLY A 98 -6.80 4.63 -1.38
N CYS A 99 -5.94 4.79 -0.37
CA CYS A 99 -4.54 5.21 -0.57
C CYS A 99 -3.68 4.18 -1.33
N SER A 100 -4.04 2.90 -1.32
CA SER A 100 -3.18 1.83 -1.82
C SER A 100 -3.24 1.57 -3.33
N ILE A 101 -3.94 2.42 -4.09
CA ILE A 101 -4.25 2.21 -5.52
C ILE A 101 -3.77 3.37 -6.42
N PRO A 102 -4.06 4.66 -6.13
CA PRO A 102 -3.99 5.71 -7.15
C PRO A 102 -2.60 6.07 -7.65
N THR A 103 -1.59 5.94 -6.80
CA THR A 103 -0.21 6.37 -7.10
C THR A 103 0.70 5.16 -7.32
N MET A 104 1.76 4.99 -6.51
CA MET A 104 2.66 3.84 -6.55
C MET A 104 2.02 2.51 -6.16
N GLY A 105 0.76 2.53 -5.73
CA GLY A 105 0.02 1.31 -5.44
C GLY A 105 -0.45 0.56 -6.68
N LEU A 106 -0.76 1.28 -7.77
CA LEU A 106 -1.18 0.67 -9.04
C LEU A 106 -1.26 1.66 -10.21
N THR A 107 -2.10 2.70 -10.16
CA THR A 107 -2.56 3.35 -11.39
C THR A 107 -1.49 4.21 -12.07
N GLU A 108 -0.63 4.87 -11.29
CA GLU A 108 0.58 5.52 -11.79
C GLU A 108 1.65 4.48 -12.23
N TYR A 109 1.45 3.18 -12.08
CA TYR A 109 2.30 2.16 -12.71
C TYR A 109 1.62 1.51 -13.91
N LEU A 110 0.35 1.14 -13.76
CA LEU A 110 -0.42 0.40 -14.75
C LEU A 110 -0.43 1.10 -16.10
N LEU A 111 -0.92 2.35 -16.16
CA LEU A 111 -1.13 3.00 -17.46
C LEU A 111 0.19 3.28 -18.18
N PRO A 112 1.27 3.72 -17.49
CA PRO A 112 2.51 4.05 -18.20
C PRO A 112 3.39 2.84 -18.45
N ILE A 113 3.38 1.80 -17.62
CA ILE A 113 4.12 0.57 -17.96
C ILE A 113 3.50 -0.11 -19.20
N ILE A 114 2.17 -0.25 -19.27
CA ILE A 114 1.53 -0.96 -20.40
C ILE A 114 1.61 -0.18 -21.71
N SER A 115 1.73 1.16 -21.67
CA SER A 115 1.88 1.99 -22.86
C SER A 115 3.34 2.37 -23.17
N GLY A 116 4.22 2.33 -22.17
CA GLY A 116 5.63 2.73 -22.29
C GLY A 116 6.45 1.73 -23.08
N VAL A 117 6.08 0.44 -23.02
CA VAL A 117 6.74 -0.60 -23.81
C VAL A 117 6.64 -0.35 -25.33
N THR A 118 5.60 0.34 -25.78
CA THR A 118 5.44 0.75 -27.18
C THR A 118 5.98 2.16 -27.43
N TYR A 119 5.72 3.12 -26.54
CA TYR A 119 6.17 4.50 -26.68
C TYR A 119 7.70 4.66 -26.70
N TYR A 120 8.41 3.94 -25.82
CA TYR A 120 9.87 4.05 -25.69
C TYR A 120 10.65 3.15 -26.66
N ALA A 121 9.99 2.48 -27.59
CA ALA A 121 10.68 1.68 -28.59
C ALA A 121 11.44 2.58 -29.56
N THR A 122 12.76 2.41 -29.61
CA THR A 122 13.67 3.18 -30.48
C THR A 122 14.51 2.24 -31.33
N PRO A 123 15.05 2.69 -32.48
CA PRO A 123 16.00 1.89 -33.24
C PRO A 123 17.23 1.46 -32.41
N GLU A 124 17.67 2.28 -31.46
CA GLU A 124 18.86 2.05 -30.64
C GLU A 124 18.66 0.98 -29.56
N ASN A 125 17.43 0.84 -29.03
CA ASN A 125 17.12 -0.21 -28.05
C ASN A 125 16.54 -1.48 -28.65
N GLU A 126 16.17 -1.43 -29.94
CA GLU A 126 15.64 -2.55 -30.72
C GLU A 126 14.39 -3.23 -30.11
N TRP A 127 13.63 -2.54 -29.25
CA TRP A 127 12.47 -3.13 -28.56
C TRP A 127 11.40 -3.64 -29.53
N ALA A 128 11.26 -3.00 -30.69
CA ALA A 128 10.36 -3.46 -31.75
C ALA A 128 10.68 -4.88 -32.24
N GLN A 129 11.95 -5.29 -32.19
CA GLN A 129 12.41 -6.61 -32.63
C GLN A 129 12.55 -7.58 -31.46
N LEU A 130 13.01 -7.09 -30.30
CA LEU A 130 13.36 -7.92 -29.15
C LEU A 130 12.21 -8.13 -28.16
N VAL A 131 11.25 -7.20 -28.09
CA VAL A 131 10.21 -7.17 -27.04
C VAL A 131 8.82 -7.29 -27.65
N HIS A 132 8.47 -6.44 -28.63
CA HIS A 132 7.12 -6.36 -29.20
C HIS A 132 6.55 -7.68 -29.73
N PRO A 133 7.32 -8.58 -30.39
CA PRO A 133 6.79 -9.84 -30.90
C PRO A 133 6.22 -10.76 -29.82
N TYR A 134 6.59 -10.54 -28.56
CA TYR A 134 6.18 -11.36 -27.44
C TYR A 134 4.99 -10.78 -26.68
N ILE A 135 4.56 -9.54 -26.99
CA ILE A 135 3.49 -8.84 -26.26
C ILE A 135 2.12 -9.29 -26.76
N PRO A 136 1.27 -9.86 -25.89
CA PRO A 136 -0.11 -10.15 -26.25
C PRO A 136 -0.88 -8.83 -26.53
N PRO A 137 -1.64 -8.74 -27.64
CA PRO A 137 -2.26 -7.48 -28.06
C PRO A 137 -3.34 -6.98 -27.09
N TRP A 138 -3.88 -7.86 -26.26
CA TRP A 138 -4.86 -7.51 -25.23
C TRP A 138 -4.23 -6.86 -23.99
N MET A 139 -2.91 -6.91 -23.80
CA MET A 139 -2.23 -6.37 -22.60
C MET A 139 -1.91 -4.88 -22.70
N VAL A 140 -1.77 -4.35 -23.92
CA VAL A 140 -1.25 -3.01 -24.18
C VAL A 140 -2.12 -2.27 -25.19
N PRO A 141 -2.22 -0.93 -25.10
CA PRO A 141 -2.90 -0.13 -26.11
C PRO A 141 -2.21 -0.30 -27.48
N GLN A 142 -3.01 -0.48 -28.53
CA GLN A 142 -2.53 -0.76 -29.89
C GLN A 142 -2.45 0.49 -30.79
N ASP A 143 -3.24 1.52 -30.48
CA ASP A 143 -3.24 2.77 -31.23
C ASP A 143 -2.05 3.64 -30.81
N MET A 144 -1.03 3.69 -31.66
CA MET A 144 0.22 4.40 -31.40
C MET A 144 0.03 5.91 -31.37
N GLU A 145 -0.95 6.47 -32.09
CA GLU A 145 -1.24 7.91 -32.02
C GLU A 145 -1.84 8.26 -30.66
N ALA A 146 -2.80 7.47 -30.20
CA ALA A 146 -3.37 7.62 -28.87
C ALA A 146 -2.32 7.44 -27.76
N VAL A 147 -1.38 6.50 -27.91
CA VAL A 147 -0.25 6.32 -26.98
C VAL A 147 0.67 7.54 -27.00
N LYS A 148 0.99 8.07 -28.19
CA LYS A 148 1.79 9.29 -28.30
C LYS A 148 1.12 10.48 -27.60
N TYR A 149 -0.17 10.70 -27.81
CA TYR A 149 -0.92 11.76 -27.12
C TYR A 149 -1.03 11.56 -25.61
N PHE A 150 -0.98 10.32 -25.13
CA PHE A 150 -0.91 10.05 -23.69
C PHE A 150 0.39 10.56 -23.07
N TYR A 151 1.52 10.42 -23.77
CA TYR A 151 2.83 10.87 -23.29
C TYR A 151 3.11 12.35 -23.57
N GLU A 152 2.77 12.84 -24.76
CA GLU A 152 3.13 14.19 -25.22
C GLU A 152 2.03 15.23 -24.99
N GLY A 153 0.80 14.77 -24.72
CA GLY A 153 -0.39 15.61 -24.61
C GLY A 153 -1.17 15.65 -25.92
N ALA A 154 -2.50 15.68 -25.82
CA ALA A 154 -3.40 15.66 -26.95
C ALA A 154 -3.70 17.08 -27.48
N PRO A 155 -4.04 17.22 -28.77
CA PRO A 155 -4.58 18.47 -29.32
C PRO A 155 -5.84 18.92 -28.56
N ARG A 156 -6.06 20.24 -28.48
CA ARG A 156 -7.27 20.79 -27.84
C ARG A 156 -8.52 20.24 -28.50
N GLY A 157 -9.44 19.73 -27.69
CA GLY A 157 -10.71 19.15 -28.14
C GLY A 157 -10.62 17.67 -28.56
N TYR A 158 -9.45 17.04 -28.46
CA TYR A 158 -9.33 15.59 -28.63
C TYR A 158 -10.03 14.87 -27.47
N PRO A 159 -11.07 14.06 -27.73
CA PRO A 159 -11.77 13.33 -26.68
C PRO A 159 -10.88 12.21 -26.13
N LEU A 160 -11.14 11.78 -24.90
CA LEU A 160 -10.39 10.66 -24.32
C LEU A 160 -10.67 9.37 -25.14
N PRO A 161 -9.65 8.71 -25.71
CA PRO A 161 -9.85 7.62 -26.66
C PRO A 161 -10.11 6.30 -25.91
N TRP A 162 -11.30 6.15 -25.33
CA TRP A 162 -11.67 4.98 -24.54
C TRP A 162 -11.50 3.66 -25.29
N GLU A 163 -11.75 3.64 -26.60
CA GLU A 163 -11.62 2.45 -27.44
C GLU A 163 -10.21 1.84 -27.37
N THR A 164 -9.17 2.67 -27.26
CA THR A 164 -7.78 2.24 -27.14
C THR A 164 -7.47 1.57 -25.79
N TRP A 165 -8.15 2.01 -24.72
CA TRP A 165 -7.84 1.58 -23.35
C TRP A 165 -8.77 0.51 -22.81
N VAL A 166 -10.01 0.41 -23.31
CA VAL A 166 -11.02 -0.53 -22.78
C VAL A 166 -10.53 -1.97 -22.83
N THR A 167 -9.92 -2.42 -23.94
CA THR A 167 -9.44 -3.81 -24.06
C THR A 167 -8.32 -4.13 -23.05
N PRO A 168 -7.23 -3.35 -22.96
CA PRO A 168 -6.24 -3.53 -21.88
C PRO A 168 -6.85 -3.48 -20.48
N LEU A 169 -7.70 -2.49 -20.21
CA LEU A 169 -8.29 -2.34 -18.88
C LEU A 169 -9.20 -3.52 -18.51
N LEU A 170 -9.97 -4.06 -19.45
CA LEU A 170 -10.79 -5.25 -19.23
C LEU A 170 -9.97 -6.52 -18.97
N ALA A 171 -8.73 -6.58 -19.46
CA ALA A 171 -7.83 -7.68 -19.15
C ALA A 171 -7.10 -7.50 -17.80
N TRP A 172 -6.69 -6.28 -17.48
CA TRP A 172 -5.90 -5.96 -16.29
C TRP A 172 -6.76 -5.84 -15.03
N VAL A 173 -7.91 -5.16 -15.08
CA VAL A 173 -8.74 -4.89 -13.89
C VAL A 173 -9.19 -6.17 -13.18
N PRO A 174 -9.74 -7.19 -13.86
CA PRO A 174 -10.11 -8.45 -13.19
C PRO A 174 -8.92 -9.16 -12.55
N PHE A 175 -7.75 -9.09 -13.19
CA PHE A 175 -6.51 -9.65 -12.67
C PHE A 175 -6.04 -8.97 -11.39
N ILE A 176 -6.04 -7.63 -11.37
CA ILE A 176 -5.72 -6.85 -10.17
C ILE A 176 -6.72 -7.12 -9.05
N LEU A 177 -8.02 -7.18 -9.36
CA LEU A 177 -9.04 -7.52 -8.38
C LEU A 177 -8.84 -8.93 -7.80
N ALA A 178 -8.41 -9.91 -8.61
CA ALA A 178 -8.09 -11.25 -8.13
C ALA A 178 -6.88 -11.25 -7.17
N ILE A 179 -5.85 -10.44 -7.44
CA ILE A 179 -4.69 -10.24 -6.55
C ILE A 179 -5.12 -9.57 -5.24
N TYR A 180 -5.90 -8.49 -5.30
CA TYR A 180 -6.38 -7.82 -4.09
C TYR A 180 -7.29 -8.72 -3.25
N PHE A 181 -8.13 -9.53 -3.91
CA PHE A 181 -8.94 -10.51 -3.22
C PHE A 181 -8.08 -11.61 -2.56
N SER A 182 -7.02 -12.08 -3.22
CA SER A 182 -6.10 -13.07 -2.62
C SER A 182 -5.37 -12.50 -1.39
N MET A 183 -4.93 -11.24 -1.46
CA MET A 183 -4.36 -10.51 -0.32
C MET A 183 -5.34 -10.43 0.86
N ILE A 184 -6.60 -10.09 0.59
CA ILE A 184 -7.66 -10.04 1.62
C ILE A 184 -7.88 -11.43 2.24
N CYS A 185 -7.95 -12.49 1.42
CA CYS A 185 -8.11 -13.86 1.91
C CYS A 185 -6.96 -14.27 2.84
N ILE A 186 -5.71 -13.99 2.46
CA ILE A 186 -4.53 -14.30 3.29
C ILE A 186 -4.58 -13.58 4.62
N ILE A 187 -4.90 -12.28 4.61
CA ILE A 187 -4.98 -11.52 5.86
C ILE A 187 -6.12 -12.01 6.73
N VAL A 188 -7.29 -12.37 6.20
CA VAL A 188 -8.35 -12.98 7.02
C VAL A 188 -7.86 -14.27 7.69
N MET A 189 -7.11 -15.11 6.97
CA MET A 189 -6.56 -16.35 7.55
C MET A 189 -5.53 -16.08 8.67
N LEU A 190 -4.71 -15.04 8.53
CA LEU A 190 -3.63 -14.71 9.48
C LEU A 190 -4.03 -13.72 10.58
N ARG A 191 -5.13 -12.98 10.41
CA ARG A 191 -5.55 -11.90 11.32
C ARG A 191 -5.62 -12.39 12.77
N ARG A 192 -6.29 -13.51 13.03
CA ARG A 192 -6.43 -14.05 14.38
C ARG A 192 -5.08 -14.45 14.98
N GLN A 193 -4.18 -15.00 14.17
CA GLN A 193 -2.81 -15.31 14.59
C GLN A 193 -2.07 -14.03 15.00
N TRP A 194 -2.03 -13.03 14.13
CA TRP A 194 -1.25 -11.81 14.34
C TRP A 194 -1.83 -10.89 15.42
N VAL A 195 -3.15 -10.71 15.44
CA VAL A 195 -3.81 -9.77 16.36
C VAL A 195 -4.00 -10.39 17.75
N MET A 196 -4.40 -11.67 17.84
CA MET A 196 -4.79 -12.27 19.12
C MET A 196 -3.70 -13.12 19.76
N GLN A 197 -2.99 -13.94 18.97
CA GLN A 197 -1.98 -14.87 19.50
C GLN A 197 -0.62 -14.19 19.62
N GLU A 198 -0.15 -13.57 18.54
CA GLU A 198 1.15 -12.89 18.49
C GLU A 198 1.09 -11.45 19.00
N ARG A 199 -0.12 -10.87 19.09
CA ARG A 199 -0.38 -9.51 19.61
C ARG A 199 0.56 -8.46 19.03
N LEU A 200 0.67 -8.44 17.69
CA LEU A 200 1.41 -7.38 17.01
C LEU A 200 0.87 -5.99 17.42
N THR A 201 1.76 -5.00 17.46
CA THR A 201 1.50 -3.68 18.04
C THR A 201 0.64 -2.78 17.16
N PHE A 202 0.73 -2.91 15.83
CA PHE A 202 0.07 -2.06 14.82
C PHE A 202 0.16 -0.55 15.12
N PRO A 203 1.37 0.03 15.17
CA PRO A 203 1.57 1.43 15.57
C PRO A 203 0.81 2.45 14.71
N LEU A 204 0.62 2.16 13.41
CA LEU A 204 -0.05 3.05 12.47
C LEU A 204 -1.55 3.26 12.76
N VAL A 205 -2.15 2.40 13.59
CA VAL A 205 -3.57 2.47 13.96
C VAL A 205 -3.79 3.40 15.16
N GLN A 206 -2.74 3.79 15.89
CA GLN A 206 -2.86 4.58 17.12
C GLN A 206 -3.38 6.01 16.89
N VAL A 207 -2.89 6.68 15.84
CA VAL A 207 -3.30 8.05 15.49
C VAL A 207 -4.80 8.15 15.15
N PRO A 208 -5.36 7.34 14.23
CA PRO A 208 -6.79 7.40 13.95
C PRO A 208 -7.66 6.97 15.14
N LEU A 209 -7.19 6.04 15.99
CA LEU A 209 -7.85 5.69 17.24
C LEU A 209 -7.96 6.89 18.18
N ALA A 210 -6.87 7.63 18.37
CA ALA A 210 -6.87 8.83 19.21
C ALA A 210 -7.82 9.92 18.67
N MET A 211 -8.00 10.03 17.35
CA MET A 211 -8.92 11.01 16.75
C MET A 211 -10.41 10.67 16.97
N ILE A 212 -10.76 9.39 17.17
CA ILE A 212 -12.15 8.93 17.36
C ILE A 212 -12.52 8.67 18.82
N GLU A 213 -11.54 8.65 19.72
CA GLU A 213 -11.74 8.39 21.14
C GLU A 213 -12.64 9.47 21.79
N ASP A 214 -13.59 9.02 22.60
CA ASP A 214 -14.44 9.89 23.41
C ASP A 214 -13.87 9.95 24.83
N GLY A 215 -13.94 11.14 25.45
CA GLY A 215 -13.60 11.30 26.87
C GLY A 215 -14.73 10.78 27.77
N GLU A 216 -14.64 11.07 29.08
CA GLU A 216 -15.66 10.66 30.08
C GLU A 216 -17.10 11.06 29.70
N LYS A 217 -17.25 12.14 28.93
CA LYS A 217 -18.53 12.57 28.35
C LYS A 217 -18.41 12.69 26.84
N PRO A 218 -19.41 12.22 26.07
CA PRO A 218 -19.44 12.43 24.63
C PRO A 218 -19.45 13.93 24.35
N SER A 219 -18.47 14.37 23.56
CA SER A 219 -18.31 15.77 23.18
C SER A 219 -18.30 15.91 21.67
N ILE A 220 -18.93 16.98 21.18
CA ILE A 220 -18.99 17.29 19.74
C ILE A 220 -17.57 17.45 19.17
N LEU A 221 -16.70 18.15 19.92
CA LEU A 221 -15.27 18.22 19.63
C LEU A 221 -14.53 17.17 20.46
N LYS A 222 -13.88 16.21 19.78
CA LYS A 222 -13.17 15.10 20.43
C LYS A 222 -11.99 15.60 21.28
N PRO A 223 -11.63 14.91 22.38
CA PRO A 223 -10.56 15.34 23.29
C PRO A 223 -9.22 15.60 22.60
N PHE A 224 -8.88 14.79 21.60
CA PHE A 224 -7.67 14.95 20.79
C PHE A 224 -7.53 16.38 20.25
N PHE A 225 -8.58 16.96 19.68
CA PHE A 225 -8.59 18.31 19.09
C PHE A 225 -8.57 19.45 20.10
N LYS A 226 -8.84 19.17 21.38
CA LYS A 226 -8.78 20.15 22.46
C LYS A 226 -7.39 20.26 23.09
N SER A 227 -6.53 19.28 22.84
CA SER A 227 -5.20 19.21 23.46
C SER A 227 -4.27 20.28 22.87
N PRO A 228 -3.72 21.21 23.68
CA PRO A 228 -2.75 22.20 23.19
C PRO A 228 -1.43 21.53 22.78
N LEU A 229 -1.07 20.41 23.40
CA LEU A 229 0.13 19.63 23.03
C LEU A 229 0.04 19.11 21.59
N MET A 230 -1.14 18.65 21.17
CA MET A 230 -1.37 18.19 19.79
C MET A 230 -1.18 19.35 18.79
N TRP A 231 -1.73 20.52 19.08
CA TRP A 231 -1.59 21.70 18.20
C TRP A 231 -0.16 22.22 18.14
N MET A 232 0.59 22.19 19.25
CA MET A 232 2.03 22.51 19.23
C MET A 232 2.81 21.49 18.40
N GLY A 233 2.50 20.20 18.54
CA GLY A 233 3.10 19.13 17.74
C GLY A 233 2.76 19.22 16.26
N PHE A 234 1.57 19.71 15.90
CA PHE A 234 1.15 19.98 14.52
C PHE A 234 1.82 21.24 13.95
N ALA A 235 1.91 22.32 14.72
CA ALA A 235 2.39 23.61 14.25
C ALA A 235 3.83 23.54 13.72
N LEU A 236 4.72 22.79 14.39
CA LEU A 236 6.13 22.71 14.00
C LEU A 236 6.34 22.07 12.61
N PRO A 237 5.88 20.83 12.32
CA PRO A 237 5.94 20.25 10.98
C PRO A 237 5.12 21.04 9.96
N PHE A 238 3.97 21.60 10.36
CA PHE A 238 3.12 22.39 9.46
C PHE A 238 3.84 23.65 8.97
N CYS A 239 4.47 24.42 9.86
CA CYS A 239 5.20 25.63 9.49
C CYS A 239 6.42 25.30 8.64
N ILE A 240 7.24 24.31 9.04
CA ILE A 240 8.46 23.95 8.29
C ILE A 240 8.11 23.33 6.93
N GLY A 241 7.12 22.45 6.88
CA GLY A 241 6.62 21.86 5.63
C GLY A 241 5.99 22.89 4.71
N SER A 242 5.22 23.84 5.24
CA SER A 242 4.65 24.93 4.46
C SER A 242 5.73 25.87 3.91
N LEU A 243 6.77 26.20 4.69
CA LEU A 243 7.91 26.98 4.20
C LEU A 243 8.64 26.27 3.06
N ARG A 244 8.85 24.96 3.17
CA ARG A 244 9.44 24.14 2.09
C ARG A 244 8.57 24.14 0.84
N ALA A 245 7.26 23.95 0.98
CA ALA A 245 6.33 23.98 -0.13
C ALA A 245 6.32 25.37 -0.79
N LEU A 246 6.28 26.44 0.00
CA LEU A 246 6.34 27.80 -0.48
C LEU A 246 7.66 28.11 -1.20
N HIS A 247 8.81 27.67 -0.68
CA HIS A 247 10.10 27.79 -1.38
C HIS A 247 10.08 27.12 -2.76
N ASN A 248 9.45 25.94 -2.86
CA ASN A 248 9.35 25.21 -4.12
C ASN A 248 8.59 25.98 -5.21
N TYR A 249 7.55 26.73 -4.84
CA TYR A 249 6.81 27.58 -5.78
C TYR A 249 7.43 28.97 -5.93
N TYR A 250 8.09 29.45 -4.88
CA TYR A 250 8.64 30.80 -4.76
C TYR A 250 10.05 30.73 -4.20
N ASN A 251 11.03 30.60 -5.09
CA ASN A 251 12.45 30.41 -4.75
C ASN A 251 13.05 31.49 -3.83
N PHE A 252 12.41 32.67 -3.71
CA PHE A 252 12.85 33.75 -2.83
C PHE A 252 12.56 33.48 -1.34
N ILE A 253 11.67 32.55 -1.00
CA ILE A 253 11.37 32.16 0.39
C ILE A 253 12.45 31.20 0.85
N PRO A 254 13.21 31.43 1.92
CA PRO A 254 14.27 30.50 2.32
C PRO A 254 13.70 29.15 2.80
N THR A 255 14.42 28.06 2.51
CA THR A 255 14.09 26.72 3.00
C THR A 255 15.05 26.26 4.08
N VAL A 256 14.57 25.38 4.97
CA VAL A 256 15.38 24.72 5.98
C VAL A 256 15.76 23.33 5.48
N THR A 257 17.06 23.13 5.22
CA THR A 257 17.61 21.82 4.89
C THR A 257 17.69 20.97 6.16
N LEU A 258 17.04 19.80 6.15
CA LEU A 258 17.01 18.87 7.29
C LEU A 258 17.75 17.56 6.97
N SER A 259 18.54 17.55 5.90
CA SER A 259 19.31 16.40 5.45
C SER A 259 20.77 16.77 5.38
N MET A 260 21.62 15.88 5.87
CA MET A 260 23.06 15.93 5.70
C MET A 260 23.56 14.56 5.24
N ALA A 261 24.64 14.56 4.47
CA ALA A 261 25.32 13.32 4.07
C ALA A 261 26.75 13.37 4.58
N ILE A 262 27.15 12.32 5.28
CA ILE A 262 28.52 12.15 5.78
C ILE A 262 29.19 11.12 4.86
N PRO A 263 30.18 11.51 4.05
CA PRO A 263 30.92 10.54 3.26
C PRO A 263 31.76 9.65 4.17
N LEU A 264 31.81 8.36 3.87
CA LEU A 264 32.53 7.34 4.62
C LEU A 264 33.44 6.53 3.69
N PHE A 265 34.41 5.81 4.26
CA PHE A 265 35.24 4.83 3.54
C PHE A 265 35.93 5.37 2.27
N ARG A 266 36.57 6.55 2.34
CA ARG A 266 37.21 7.21 1.19
C ARG A 266 36.22 7.57 0.06
N ASN A 267 35.04 8.04 0.43
CA ASN A 267 33.95 8.44 -0.48
C ASN A 267 33.36 7.29 -1.30
N THR A 268 33.56 6.04 -0.89
CA THR A 268 32.93 4.89 -1.57
C THR A 268 31.46 4.74 -1.19
N THR A 269 31.06 5.20 -0.01
CA THR A 269 29.67 5.23 0.45
C THR A 269 29.41 6.49 1.28
N SER A 270 28.15 6.82 1.52
CA SER A 270 27.74 7.96 2.34
C SER A 270 26.61 7.58 3.29
N GLN A 271 26.66 8.12 4.51
CA GLN A 271 25.57 8.02 5.47
C GLN A 271 24.71 9.28 5.36
N SER A 272 23.48 9.10 4.88
CA SER A 272 22.48 10.16 4.89
C SER A 272 21.77 10.19 6.26
N ILE A 273 21.73 11.37 6.86
CA ILE A 273 20.98 11.66 8.08
C ILE A 273 19.93 12.71 7.72
N THR A 274 18.66 12.33 7.75
CA THR A 274 17.54 13.20 7.41
C THR A 274 16.55 13.23 8.56
N LEU A 275 16.29 14.44 9.10
CA LEU A 275 15.22 14.62 10.07
C LEU A 275 13.87 14.63 9.34
N SER A 276 13.07 13.60 9.63
CA SER A 276 11.70 13.44 9.12
C SER A 276 10.71 13.53 10.28
N PHE A 277 9.89 14.57 10.32
CA PHE A 277 8.89 14.76 11.37
C PHE A 277 7.89 13.59 11.48
N PRO A 278 7.36 13.03 10.36
CA PRO A 278 6.54 11.84 10.45
C PRO A 278 7.28 10.67 11.09
N MET A 279 8.55 10.44 10.71
CA MET A 279 9.32 9.33 11.26
C MET A 279 9.58 9.51 12.77
N VAL A 280 9.86 10.73 13.24
CA VAL A 280 9.96 11.03 14.68
C VAL A 280 8.66 10.67 15.41
N GLY A 281 7.50 11.01 14.82
CA GLY A 281 6.19 10.66 15.38
C GLY A 281 5.94 9.15 15.41
N PHE A 282 6.24 8.44 14.31
CA PHE A 282 6.06 6.99 14.25
C PHE A 282 7.00 6.24 15.18
N SER A 283 8.27 6.66 15.28
CA SER A 283 9.26 6.05 16.16
C SER A 283 8.86 6.03 17.63
N TYR A 284 8.01 6.96 18.08
CA TYR A 284 7.45 6.95 19.44
C TYR A 284 6.62 5.69 19.74
N PHE A 285 5.98 5.10 18.71
CA PHE A 285 5.11 3.94 18.85
C PHE A 285 5.81 2.61 18.50
N VAL A 286 7.07 2.65 18.08
CA VAL A 286 7.85 1.46 17.69
C VAL A 286 8.52 0.85 18.93
N ASN A 287 8.57 -0.49 19.01
CA ASN A 287 9.30 -1.18 20.06
C ASN A 287 10.80 -0.84 20.03
N LEU A 288 11.42 -0.75 21.21
CA LEU A 288 12.83 -0.37 21.36
C LEU A 288 13.78 -1.31 20.59
N ASP A 289 13.50 -2.61 20.57
CA ASP A 289 14.33 -3.60 19.86
C ASP A 289 14.32 -3.36 18.34
N ILE A 290 13.15 -3.02 17.79
CA ILE A 290 12.97 -2.72 16.35
C ILE A 290 13.64 -1.38 16.04
N ALA A 291 13.45 -0.37 16.90
CA ALA A 291 14.10 0.93 16.74
C ALA A 291 15.63 0.81 16.74
N PHE A 292 16.20 0.00 17.64
CA PHE A 292 17.62 -0.30 17.66
C PHE A 292 18.08 -1.01 16.37
N ALA A 293 17.36 -2.05 15.96
CA ALA A 293 17.70 -2.83 14.78
C ALA A 293 17.77 -1.96 13.51
N ILE A 294 16.81 -1.06 13.29
CA ILE A 294 16.73 -0.25 12.05
C ILE A 294 18.01 0.57 11.82
N TRP A 295 18.48 1.33 12.82
CA TRP A 295 19.69 2.16 12.63
C TRP A 295 20.97 1.32 12.69
N PHE A 296 21.03 0.30 13.55
CA PHE A 296 22.20 -0.55 13.68
C PHE A 296 22.49 -1.33 12.38
N PHE A 297 21.47 -1.98 11.81
CA PHE A 297 21.62 -2.72 10.56
C PHE A 297 21.82 -1.79 9.35
N ASN A 298 21.29 -0.56 9.38
CA ASN A 298 21.62 0.44 8.37
C ASN A 298 23.12 0.78 8.37
N LEU A 299 23.71 1.02 9.55
CA LEU A 299 25.14 1.27 9.67
C LEU A 299 25.97 0.05 9.27
N LEU A 300 25.57 -1.14 9.68
CA LEU A 300 26.23 -2.39 9.29
C LEU A 300 26.26 -2.55 7.77
N ALA A 301 25.13 -2.30 7.10
CA ALA A 301 25.04 -2.31 5.64
C ALA A 301 25.98 -1.26 5.00
N ARG A 302 26.08 -0.04 5.56
CA ARG A 302 27.05 0.97 5.07
C ARG A 302 28.50 0.51 5.25
N VAL A 303 28.83 -0.15 6.36
CA VAL A 303 30.18 -0.69 6.59
C VAL A 303 30.51 -1.74 5.52
N GLN A 304 29.57 -2.64 5.22
CA GLN A 304 29.73 -3.66 4.18
C GLN A 304 29.90 -3.05 2.78
N GLU A 305 29.06 -2.08 2.40
CA GLU A 305 29.23 -1.32 1.14
C GLU A 305 30.59 -0.64 1.07
N GLY A 306 31.01 0.00 2.16
CA GLY A 306 32.30 0.69 2.25
C GLY A 306 33.49 -0.25 2.07
N ILE A 307 33.46 -1.43 2.70
CA ILE A 307 34.49 -2.48 2.53
C ILE A 307 34.52 -2.96 1.08
N PHE A 308 33.37 -3.29 0.50
CA PHE A 308 33.30 -3.73 -0.90
C PHE A 308 33.80 -2.65 -1.87
N GLY A 309 33.47 -1.39 -1.64
CA GLY A 309 33.98 -0.27 -2.42
C GLY A 309 35.50 -0.11 -2.33
N ILE A 310 36.10 -0.35 -1.16
CA ILE A 310 37.57 -0.29 -0.98
C ILE A 310 38.27 -1.48 -1.64
N VAL A 311 37.71 -2.68 -1.51
CA VAL A 311 38.29 -3.91 -2.07
C VAL A 311 38.04 -4.03 -3.59
N GLY A 312 37.05 -3.32 -4.12
CA GLY A 312 36.68 -3.36 -5.54
C GLY A 312 35.71 -4.48 -5.90
N VAL A 313 34.91 -4.96 -4.94
CA VAL A 313 33.84 -5.94 -5.19
C VAL A 313 32.62 -5.21 -5.73
N THR A 314 32.28 -5.45 -6.99
CA THR A 314 31.14 -4.82 -7.67
C THR A 314 30.28 -5.85 -8.40
N SER A 315 28.96 -5.65 -8.42
CA SER A 315 28.04 -6.40 -9.28
C SER A 315 27.63 -5.54 -10.48
N SER A 316 27.62 -6.12 -11.68
CA SER A 316 27.13 -5.46 -12.90
C SER A 316 25.61 -5.56 -13.07
N GLU A 317 24.94 -6.26 -12.16
CA GLU A 317 23.49 -6.43 -12.17
C GLU A 317 22.77 -5.09 -11.97
N LYS A 318 21.77 -4.83 -12.81
CA LYS A 318 20.93 -3.62 -12.72
C LYS A 318 19.59 -3.98 -12.11
N LEU A 319 19.37 -3.54 -10.87
CA LEU A 319 18.12 -3.70 -10.15
C LEU A 319 17.45 -2.33 -9.99
N TYR A 320 16.35 -2.12 -10.70
CA TYR A 320 15.71 -0.79 -10.76
C TYR A 320 14.86 -0.46 -9.53
N TYR A 321 14.32 -1.49 -8.87
CA TYR A 321 13.45 -1.35 -7.69
C TYR A 321 14.05 -1.95 -6.42
N ALA A 322 15.38 -1.89 -6.30
CA ALA A 322 16.13 -2.45 -5.17
C ALA A 322 17.04 -1.39 -4.51
N ALA A 323 17.74 -1.81 -3.45
CA ALA A 323 18.84 -1.01 -2.90
C ALA A 323 19.95 -0.80 -3.95
N ASN A 324 20.64 0.35 -3.87
CA ASN A 324 21.69 0.75 -4.83
C ASN A 324 22.86 -0.25 -4.96
N PHE A 325 22.99 -1.20 -4.02
CA PHE A 325 24.01 -2.22 -4.04
C PHE A 325 23.37 -3.62 -4.19
N PRO A 326 23.49 -4.28 -5.37
CA PRO A 326 22.78 -5.53 -5.64
C PRO A 326 23.03 -6.67 -4.64
N VAL A 327 24.25 -6.79 -4.13
CA VAL A 327 24.58 -7.83 -3.14
C VAL A 327 23.76 -7.66 -1.86
N LEU A 328 23.59 -6.41 -1.39
CA LEU A 328 22.77 -6.13 -0.21
C LEU A 328 21.28 -6.32 -0.48
N ALA A 329 20.83 -6.08 -1.72
CA ALA A 329 19.46 -6.36 -2.12
C ALA A 329 19.15 -7.87 -2.02
N HIS A 330 20.06 -8.72 -2.51
CA HIS A 330 19.93 -10.18 -2.41
C HIS A 330 20.03 -10.69 -0.96
N GLU A 331 20.92 -10.12 -0.15
CA GLU A 331 21.03 -10.43 1.28
C GLU A 331 19.72 -10.07 2.02
N GLY A 332 19.22 -8.86 1.80
CA GLY A 332 17.96 -8.40 2.35
C GLY A 332 16.77 -9.24 1.90
N MET A 333 16.77 -9.69 0.64
CA MET A 333 15.75 -10.61 0.12
C MET A 333 15.80 -11.96 0.85
N GLY A 334 17.00 -12.52 1.07
CA GLY A 334 17.17 -13.73 1.86
C GLY A 334 16.60 -13.59 3.28
N ALA A 335 16.92 -12.49 3.97
CA ALA A 335 16.38 -12.18 5.29
C ALA A 335 14.84 -12.04 5.26
N MET A 336 14.30 -11.41 4.23
CA MET A 336 12.86 -11.23 4.03
C MET A 336 12.12 -12.56 3.82
N LEU A 337 12.69 -13.47 3.03
CA LEU A 337 12.13 -14.82 2.83
C LEU A 337 12.15 -15.63 4.12
N VAL A 338 13.25 -15.59 4.87
CA VAL A 338 13.35 -16.24 6.18
C VAL A 338 12.29 -15.70 7.15
N LEU A 339 12.08 -14.38 7.20
CA LEU A 339 11.05 -13.76 8.04
C LEU A 339 9.65 -14.26 7.69
N ALA A 340 9.29 -14.32 6.40
CA ALA A 340 7.99 -14.82 5.96
C ALA A 340 7.81 -16.31 6.25
N ILE A 341 8.80 -17.15 5.92
CA ILE A 341 8.75 -18.60 6.14
C ILE A 341 8.66 -18.91 7.63
N PHE A 342 9.44 -18.23 8.47
CA PHE A 342 9.40 -18.40 9.91
C PHE A 342 8.06 -17.94 10.51
N GLY A 343 7.48 -16.86 10.01
CA GLY A 343 6.13 -16.42 10.37
C GLY A 343 5.06 -17.47 10.04
N LEU A 344 5.11 -18.04 8.83
CA LEU A 344 4.21 -19.13 8.42
C LEU A 344 4.43 -20.40 9.25
N TRP A 345 5.69 -20.73 9.57
CA TRP A 345 6.03 -21.85 10.43
C TRP A 345 5.45 -21.69 11.83
N THR A 346 5.53 -20.48 12.40
CA THR A 346 4.94 -20.18 13.72
C THR A 346 3.42 -20.27 13.69
N ALA A 347 2.79 -19.82 12.59
CA ALA A 347 1.35 -19.89 12.38
C ALA A 347 0.82 -21.30 11.99
N ARG A 348 1.68 -22.32 11.82
CA ARG A 348 1.30 -23.63 11.23
C ARG A 348 0.15 -24.34 11.95
N SER A 349 0.08 -24.23 13.27
CA SER A 349 -0.98 -24.84 14.09
C SER A 349 -2.32 -24.18 13.82
N HIS A 350 -2.36 -22.85 13.81
CA HIS A 350 -3.53 -22.04 13.47
C HIS A 350 -3.96 -22.25 12.02
N LEU A 351 -3.02 -22.20 11.07
CA LEU A 351 -3.31 -22.48 9.65
C LEU A 351 -3.88 -23.89 9.46
N GLY A 352 -3.35 -24.89 10.19
CA GLY A 352 -3.90 -26.25 10.20
C GLY A 352 -5.36 -26.30 10.69
N GLN A 353 -5.75 -25.46 11.65
CA GLN A 353 -7.14 -25.32 12.08
C GLN A 353 -7.98 -24.66 10.98
N VAL A 354 -7.52 -23.57 10.38
CA VAL A 354 -8.19 -22.88 9.26
C VAL A 354 -8.49 -23.84 8.11
N PHE A 355 -7.49 -24.62 7.66
CA PHE A 355 -7.68 -25.63 6.61
C PHE A 355 -8.63 -26.75 7.03
N ARG A 356 -8.58 -27.21 8.29
CA ARG A 356 -9.53 -28.22 8.80
C ARG A 356 -10.96 -27.69 8.81
N LYS A 357 -11.19 -26.43 9.17
CA LYS A 357 -12.51 -25.77 9.07
C LYS A 357 -12.96 -25.66 7.62
N ALA A 358 -12.05 -25.27 6.72
CA ALA A 358 -12.32 -25.11 5.30
C ALA A 358 -12.77 -26.42 4.63
N PHE A 359 -11.97 -27.47 4.73
CA PHE A 359 -12.21 -28.73 4.02
C PHE A 359 -13.12 -29.71 4.78
N ARG A 360 -13.06 -29.77 6.11
CA ARG A 360 -13.80 -30.75 6.92
C ARG A 360 -14.99 -30.16 7.68
N GLY A 361 -15.10 -28.84 7.76
CA GLY A 361 -16.22 -28.20 8.46
C GLY A 361 -16.21 -28.37 9.97
N ASN A 362 -15.03 -28.49 10.59
CA ASN A 362 -14.94 -28.73 12.04
C ASN A 362 -15.78 -27.70 12.83
N PRO A 363 -16.81 -28.12 13.59
CA PRO A 363 -17.67 -27.20 14.35
C PRO A 363 -16.94 -26.51 15.51
N GLU A 364 -15.85 -27.08 16.02
CA GLU A 364 -15.09 -26.54 17.17
C GLU A 364 -14.40 -25.20 16.88
N ILE A 365 -14.15 -24.89 15.60
CA ILE A 365 -13.45 -23.67 15.20
C ILE A 365 -14.49 -22.61 14.85
N ASP A 366 -14.62 -21.58 15.69
CA ASP A 366 -15.50 -20.44 15.45
C ASP A 366 -14.82 -19.37 14.57
N ASP A 367 -15.43 -19.09 13.42
CA ASP A 367 -15.06 -18.06 12.44
C ASP A 367 -16.20 -17.03 12.23
N SER A 368 -17.16 -16.96 13.15
CA SER A 368 -18.32 -16.06 13.05
C SER A 368 -17.96 -14.58 13.11
N ASP A 369 -16.85 -14.25 13.78
CA ASP A 369 -16.35 -12.88 13.95
C ASP A 369 -15.29 -12.48 12.90
N GLU A 370 -14.98 -13.37 11.95
CA GLU A 370 -14.09 -13.06 10.83
C GLU A 370 -14.83 -12.32 9.71
N MET A 371 -14.09 -11.50 8.96
CA MET A 371 -14.64 -10.77 7.81
C MET A 371 -15.09 -11.72 6.69
N LEU A 372 -14.38 -12.82 6.49
CA LEU A 372 -14.78 -13.95 5.64
C LEU A 372 -14.74 -15.22 6.49
N SER A 373 -15.66 -16.16 6.24
CA SER A 373 -15.50 -17.49 6.82
C SER A 373 -14.21 -18.11 6.30
N TYR A 374 -13.58 -18.98 7.11
CA TYR A 374 -12.33 -19.63 6.70
C TYR A 374 -12.52 -20.48 5.44
N ARG A 375 -13.72 -21.01 5.21
CA ARG A 375 -14.10 -21.68 3.95
C ARG A 375 -13.99 -20.74 2.76
N VAL A 376 -14.63 -19.58 2.82
CA VAL A 376 -14.61 -18.61 1.72
C VAL A 376 -13.22 -18.03 1.53
N ALA A 377 -12.47 -17.78 2.61
CA ALA A 377 -11.09 -17.30 2.50
C ALA A 377 -10.17 -18.31 1.80
N VAL A 378 -10.23 -19.60 2.17
CA VAL A 378 -9.39 -20.64 1.54
C VAL A 378 -9.79 -20.89 0.09
N PHE A 379 -11.08 -21.11 -0.21
CA PHE A 379 -11.51 -21.36 -1.58
C PHE A 379 -11.42 -20.11 -2.45
N GLY A 380 -11.61 -18.92 -1.88
CA GLY A 380 -11.39 -17.64 -2.55
C GLY A 380 -9.92 -17.47 -2.92
N LEU A 381 -8.99 -17.78 -2.01
CA LEU A 381 -7.55 -17.77 -2.29
C LEU A 381 -7.20 -18.76 -3.41
N LEU A 382 -7.75 -19.97 -3.39
CA LEU A 382 -7.51 -20.97 -4.45
C LEU A 382 -8.05 -20.50 -5.81
N ALA A 383 -9.29 -19.99 -5.84
CA ALA A 383 -9.91 -19.49 -7.07
C ALA A 383 -9.16 -18.29 -7.65
N SER A 384 -8.78 -17.32 -6.81
CA SER A 384 -7.92 -16.20 -7.22
C SER A 384 -6.58 -16.68 -7.78
N ASN A 385 -5.92 -17.63 -7.12
CA ASN A 385 -4.62 -18.13 -7.60
C ASN A 385 -4.73 -18.89 -8.92
N ILE A 386 -5.79 -19.68 -9.12
CA ILE A 386 -6.04 -20.33 -10.42
C ILE A 386 -6.21 -19.26 -11.50
N PHE A 387 -7.01 -18.23 -11.24
CA PHE A 387 -7.21 -17.13 -12.18
C PHE A 387 -5.90 -16.39 -12.49
N ILE A 388 -5.12 -16.04 -11.46
CA ILE A 388 -3.82 -15.37 -11.59
C ILE A 388 -2.84 -16.24 -12.41
N CYS A 389 -2.76 -17.55 -12.12
CA CYS A 389 -1.93 -18.48 -12.87
C CYS A 389 -2.32 -18.53 -14.35
N VAL A 390 -3.61 -18.65 -14.64
CA VAL A 390 -4.12 -18.68 -16.03
C VAL A 390 -3.79 -17.37 -16.74
N TRP A 391 -4.00 -16.23 -16.08
CA TRP A 391 -3.68 -14.92 -16.64
C TRP A 391 -2.20 -14.76 -16.95
N LEU A 392 -1.31 -15.09 -16.00
CA LEU A 392 0.15 -15.02 -16.18
C LEU A 392 0.63 -15.99 -17.26
N TRP A 393 0.03 -17.18 -17.33
CA TRP A 393 0.33 -18.14 -18.39
C TRP A 393 -0.07 -17.61 -19.77
N MET A 394 -1.27 -17.02 -19.91
CA MET A 394 -1.71 -16.36 -21.14
C MET A 394 -0.86 -15.13 -21.49
N ALA A 395 -0.29 -14.45 -20.49
CA ALA A 395 0.67 -13.37 -20.69
C ALA A 395 2.04 -13.84 -21.21
N GLY A 396 2.30 -15.15 -21.24
CA GLY A 396 3.52 -15.75 -21.76
C GLY A 396 4.48 -16.32 -20.69
N MET A 397 4.09 -16.30 -19.41
CA MET A 397 4.92 -16.87 -18.34
C MET A 397 4.95 -18.41 -18.43
N ALA A 398 6.15 -18.99 -18.44
CA ALA A 398 6.31 -20.44 -18.43
C ALA A 398 5.64 -21.09 -17.20
N TRP A 399 4.96 -22.22 -17.42
CA TRP A 399 4.16 -22.89 -16.39
C TRP A 399 4.95 -23.30 -15.14
N TRP A 400 6.23 -23.63 -15.30
CA TRP A 400 7.12 -24.01 -14.20
C TRP A 400 7.66 -22.80 -13.42
N VAL A 401 7.67 -21.61 -14.04
CA VAL A 401 8.07 -20.34 -13.38
C VAL A 401 6.94 -19.79 -12.52
N LEU A 402 5.68 -19.98 -12.92
CA LEU A 402 4.49 -19.56 -12.17
C LEU A 402 4.55 -19.88 -10.67
N PRO A 403 4.76 -21.14 -10.23
CA PRO A 403 4.78 -21.44 -8.80
C PRO A 403 5.95 -20.77 -8.07
N ILE A 404 7.11 -20.60 -8.72
CA ILE A 404 8.29 -19.94 -8.13
C ILE A 404 8.00 -18.45 -7.94
N TYR A 405 7.49 -17.80 -8.98
CA TYR A 405 7.13 -16.38 -8.96
C TYR A 405 6.05 -16.09 -7.92
N LEU A 406 4.94 -16.82 -7.94
CA LEU A 406 3.83 -16.59 -7.01
C LEU A 406 4.23 -16.85 -5.56
N THR A 407 5.01 -17.90 -5.29
CA THR A 407 5.52 -18.17 -3.94
C THR A 407 6.38 -17.01 -3.46
N THR A 408 7.33 -16.55 -4.29
CA THR A 408 8.19 -15.41 -3.96
C THR A 408 7.36 -14.15 -3.71
N MET A 409 6.42 -13.83 -4.60
CA MET A 409 5.53 -12.68 -4.49
C MET A 409 4.76 -12.68 -3.16
N TYR A 410 4.11 -13.79 -2.81
CA TYR A 410 3.36 -13.88 -1.55
C TYR A 410 4.25 -13.82 -0.31
N LEU A 411 5.45 -14.40 -0.35
CA LEU A 411 6.41 -14.30 0.76
C LEU A 411 6.85 -12.84 0.97
N VAL A 412 7.13 -12.11 -0.11
CA VAL A 412 7.45 -10.68 -0.05
C VAL A 412 6.28 -9.87 0.51
N PHE A 413 5.06 -10.07 -0.02
CA PHE A 413 3.86 -9.38 0.47
C PHE A 413 3.58 -9.67 1.96
N LEU A 414 3.76 -10.92 2.39
CA LEU A 414 3.62 -11.33 3.79
C LEU A 414 4.66 -10.67 4.69
N ALA A 415 5.93 -10.71 4.30
CA ALA A 415 7.01 -10.14 5.08
C ALA A 415 6.85 -8.63 5.25
N ILE A 416 6.60 -7.89 4.16
CA ILE A 416 6.40 -6.43 4.23
C ILE A 416 5.18 -6.11 5.09
N THR A 417 4.06 -6.82 4.89
CA THR A 417 2.87 -6.58 5.71
C THR A 417 3.16 -6.81 7.19
N ARG A 418 3.93 -7.86 7.53
CA ARG A 418 4.33 -8.13 8.91
C ARG A 418 5.24 -7.03 9.46
N VAL A 419 6.25 -6.60 8.71
CA VAL A 419 7.16 -5.51 9.11
C VAL A 419 6.38 -4.22 9.40
N VAL A 420 5.38 -3.91 8.58
CA VAL A 420 4.51 -2.74 8.79
C VAL A 420 3.62 -2.91 10.02
N ALA A 421 3.00 -4.08 10.19
CA ALA A 421 2.10 -4.39 11.31
C ALA A 421 2.83 -4.44 12.67
N GLU A 422 4.04 -4.98 12.70
CA GLU A 422 4.83 -5.19 13.92
C GLU A 422 5.74 -4.00 14.23
N GLY A 423 6.41 -3.47 13.21
CA GLY A 423 7.41 -2.42 13.35
C GLY A 423 6.87 -1.01 13.21
N GLY A 424 5.63 -0.81 12.75
CA GLY A 424 5.08 0.53 12.53
C GLY A 424 5.85 1.36 11.50
N ILE A 425 6.63 0.70 10.65
CA ILE A 425 7.49 1.36 9.68
C ILE A 425 6.60 2.00 8.62
N ALA A 426 6.50 3.32 8.69
CA ALA A 426 5.60 4.12 7.89
C ALA A 426 5.96 4.18 6.39
N ALA A 427 7.23 3.94 6.06
CA ALA A 427 7.75 3.83 4.70
C ALA A 427 8.69 2.63 4.64
N ALA A 428 8.27 1.59 3.92
CA ALA A 428 9.04 0.36 3.75
C ALA A 428 8.98 -0.05 2.28
N ARG A 429 10.06 -0.65 1.78
CA ARG A 429 10.16 -1.23 0.45
C ARG A 429 10.76 -2.63 0.55
N ALA A 430 10.40 -3.51 -0.35
CA ALA A 430 11.09 -4.78 -0.54
C ALA A 430 12.58 -4.51 -0.87
N PRO A 431 13.54 -5.26 -0.31
CA PRO A 431 14.93 -5.22 -0.76
C PRO A 431 15.08 -5.57 -2.24
N LEU A 432 14.22 -6.49 -2.72
CA LEU A 432 14.17 -6.96 -4.08
C LEU A 432 12.72 -7.37 -4.42
N ILE A 433 12.32 -7.20 -5.67
CA ILE A 433 11.01 -7.64 -6.16
C ILE A 433 11.02 -9.09 -6.62
N ALA A 434 9.84 -9.71 -6.69
CA ALA A 434 9.72 -11.12 -7.03
C ALA A 434 10.22 -11.43 -8.45
N SER A 435 9.97 -10.55 -9.42
CA SER A 435 10.43 -10.72 -10.80
C SER A 435 11.95 -10.71 -10.91
N ASP A 436 12.59 -9.72 -10.29
CA ASP A 436 14.05 -9.62 -10.23
C ASP A 436 14.66 -10.83 -9.52
N PHE A 437 14.10 -11.23 -8.37
CA PHE A 437 14.59 -12.42 -7.65
C PHE A 437 14.54 -13.68 -8.51
N VAL A 438 13.44 -13.90 -9.25
CA VAL A 438 13.29 -15.05 -10.14
C VAL A 438 14.29 -14.97 -11.30
N SER A 439 14.43 -13.80 -11.92
CA SER A 439 15.38 -13.55 -13.01
C SER A 439 16.82 -13.78 -12.59
N SER A 440 17.23 -13.24 -11.44
CA SER A 440 18.59 -13.35 -10.91
C SER A 440 18.92 -14.74 -10.39
N SER A 441 17.94 -15.43 -9.77
CA SER A 441 18.16 -16.77 -9.20
C SER A 441 18.24 -17.87 -10.26
N LEU A 442 17.42 -17.78 -11.32
CA LEU A 442 17.39 -18.77 -12.40
C LEU A 442 18.37 -18.45 -13.52
N GLY A 443 18.66 -17.16 -13.73
CA GLY A 443 19.42 -16.67 -14.87
C GLY A 443 18.56 -16.48 -16.12
N ASN A 444 18.77 -15.36 -16.82
CA ASN A 444 17.99 -14.99 -18.00
C ASN A 444 18.19 -15.92 -19.20
N SER A 445 19.25 -16.74 -19.23
CA SER A 445 19.50 -17.70 -20.32
C SER A 445 18.55 -18.90 -20.32
N ILE A 446 17.94 -19.23 -19.17
CA ILE A 446 17.01 -20.36 -19.04
C ILE A 446 15.57 -19.91 -19.30
N LEU A 447 15.29 -18.62 -19.08
CA LEU A 447 13.96 -18.03 -19.24
C LEU A 447 13.71 -17.72 -20.72
N THR A 448 12.53 -18.11 -21.21
CA THR A 448 12.12 -17.78 -22.58
C THR A 448 11.86 -16.27 -22.71
N PRO A 449 12.03 -15.67 -23.90
CA PRO A 449 11.70 -14.25 -24.12
C PRO A 449 10.27 -13.88 -23.69
N HIS A 450 9.29 -14.76 -23.98
CA HIS A 450 7.92 -14.61 -23.49
C HIS A 450 7.83 -14.54 -21.96
N THR A 451 8.60 -15.35 -21.25
CA THR A 451 8.62 -15.36 -19.79
C THR A 451 9.28 -14.10 -19.24
N LEU A 452 10.37 -13.64 -19.84
CA LEU A 452 11.04 -12.40 -19.45
C LEU A 452 10.11 -11.19 -19.63
N LEU A 453 9.39 -11.12 -20.75
CA LEU A 453 8.36 -10.10 -20.94
C LEU A 453 7.28 -10.20 -19.86
N ALA A 454 6.72 -11.39 -19.62
CA ALA A 454 5.67 -11.57 -18.61
C ALA A 454 6.15 -11.17 -17.20
N LEU A 455 7.41 -11.47 -16.86
CA LEU A 455 8.05 -11.00 -15.62
C LEU A 455 8.19 -9.47 -15.60
N GLY A 456 8.59 -8.84 -16.71
CA GLY A 456 8.63 -7.39 -16.85
C GLY A 456 7.25 -6.74 -16.66
N MET A 457 6.20 -7.33 -17.23
CA MET A 457 4.82 -6.85 -17.05
C MET A 457 4.33 -7.00 -15.61
N THR A 458 4.97 -7.84 -14.79
CA THR A 458 4.62 -7.93 -13.36
C THR A 458 4.97 -6.70 -12.54
N TYR A 459 5.81 -5.82 -13.09
CA TYR A 459 6.17 -4.57 -12.46
C TYR A 459 4.95 -3.67 -12.20
N VAL A 460 3.90 -3.78 -13.02
CA VAL A 460 2.63 -3.05 -12.87
C VAL A 460 2.04 -3.11 -11.46
N TRP A 461 2.15 -4.26 -10.76
CA TRP A 461 1.57 -4.45 -9.43
C TRP A 461 2.58 -4.90 -8.37
N ALA A 462 3.81 -5.25 -8.77
CA ALA A 462 4.82 -5.83 -7.89
C ALA A 462 6.18 -5.12 -7.92
N ALA A 463 6.36 -4.02 -8.67
CA ALA A 463 7.63 -3.30 -8.75
C ALA A 463 7.97 -2.48 -7.49
N ASP A 464 7.05 -1.67 -6.99
CA ASP A 464 7.34 -0.79 -5.86
C ASP A 464 6.31 -0.97 -4.76
N ILE A 465 6.51 -2.03 -3.97
CA ILE A 465 5.59 -2.46 -2.92
C ILE A 465 5.74 -1.54 -1.68
N ARG A 466 5.38 -0.27 -1.84
CA ARG A 466 5.39 0.76 -0.77
C ARG A 466 4.01 1.01 -0.17
N THR A 467 2.97 0.68 -0.93
CA THR A 467 1.58 0.63 -0.46
C THR A 467 0.83 -0.42 -1.25
N PHE A 468 0.01 -1.24 -0.57
CA PHE A 468 -0.80 -2.27 -1.22
C PHE A 468 -1.92 -2.75 -0.30
N VAL A 469 -2.97 -3.31 -0.89
CA VAL A 469 -4.23 -3.65 -0.21
C VAL A 469 -4.04 -4.56 1.00
N MET A 470 -3.09 -5.50 0.95
CA MET A 470 -2.85 -6.45 2.05
C MET A 470 -2.50 -5.75 3.37
N ALA A 471 -1.55 -4.81 3.33
CA ALA A 471 -1.10 -4.07 4.51
C ALA A 471 -2.17 -3.09 5.02
N SER A 472 -2.87 -2.41 4.12
CA SER A 472 -4.01 -1.56 4.48
C SER A 472 -5.14 -2.37 5.12
N CYS A 473 -5.43 -3.56 4.59
CA CYS A 473 -6.43 -4.47 5.14
C CYS A 473 -6.02 -5.02 6.52
N ALA A 474 -4.74 -5.36 6.73
CA ALA A 474 -4.25 -5.81 8.02
C ALA A 474 -4.41 -4.74 9.12
N ASN A 475 -3.99 -3.50 8.83
CA ASN A 475 -4.20 -2.36 9.73
C ASN A 475 -5.69 -2.07 9.94
N GLY A 476 -6.50 -2.13 8.89
CA GLY A 476 -7.94 -1.92 8.97
C GLY A 476 -8.67 -2.97 9.80
N LEU A 477 -8.29 -4.24 9.69
CA LEU A 477 -8.86 -5.33 10.50
C LEU A 477 -8.42 -5.27 11.97
N LYS A 478 -7.22 -4.75 12.26
CA LYS A 478 -6.82 -4.43 13.63
C LYS A 478 -7.71 -3.33 14.22
N LEU A 479 -7.95 -2.26 13.48
CA LEU A 479 -8.86 -1.19 13.91
C LEU A 479 -10.29 -1.70 14.11
N ALA A 480 -10.76 -2.56 13.20
CA ALA A 480 -12.05 -3.22 13.30
C ALA A 480 -12.16 -4.12 14.54
N GLU A 481 -11.10 -4.83 14.92
CA GLU A 481 -11.10 -5.68 16.12
C GLU A 481 -11.32 -4.86 17.40
N GLU A 482 -10.69 -3.69 17.51
CA GLU A 482 -10.76 -2.90 18.73
C GLU A 482 -12.08 -2.12 18.87
N GLN A 483 -12.77 -1.87 17.76
CA GLN A 483 -13.89 -0.91 17.73
C GLN A 483 -15.21 -1.48 17.20
N LEU A 484 -15.20 -2.57 16.42
CA LEU A 484 -16.41 -3.18 15.86
C LEU A 484 -16.70 -4.50 16.59
N GLN A 485 -17.87 -4.60 17.23
CA GLN A 485 -18.33 -5.86 17.80
C GLN A 485 -19.19 -6.65 16.82
N ARG A 486 -18.75 -7.88 16.47
CA ARG A 486 -19.47 -8.89 15.67
C ARG A 486 -19.93 -8.39 14.28
N ARG A 487 -20.11 -9.33 13.34
CA ARG A 487 -20.50 -9.06 11.93
C ARG A 487 -19.51 -8.24 11.10
N LYS A 488 -18.20 -8.52 11.23
CA LYS A 488 -17.16 -7.97 10.34
C LYS A 488 -17.36 -8.30 8.85
N ARG A 489 -18.28 -9.21 8.51
CA ARG A 489 -18.63 -9.56 7.12
C ARG A 489 -19.09 -8.38 6.28
N SER A 490 -19.80 -7.41 6.85
CA SER A 490 -20.19 -6.21 6.10
C SER A 490 -19.02 -5.30 5.76
N LEU A 491 -17.90 -5.40 6.49
CA LEU A 491 -16.69 -4.62 6.23
C LEU A 491 -16.07 -4.97 4.89
N LEU A 492 -16.23 -6.22 4.42
CA LEU A 492 -15.78 -6.63 3.09
C LEU A 492 -16.41 -5.77 2.00
N LEU A 493 -17.71 -5.47 2.11
CA LEU A 493 -18.41 -4.63 1.14
C LEU A 493 -17.82 -3.21 1.13
N ALA A 494 -17.49 -2.66 2.29
CA ALA A 494 -16.87 -1.33 2.40
C ALA A 494 -15.46 -1.32 1.76
N ILE A 495 -14.64 -2.35 2.03
CA ILE A 495 -13.30 -2.48 1.44
C ILE A 495 -13.39 -2.64 -0.08
N MET A 496 -14.26 -3.54 -0.57
CA MET A 496 -14.44 -3.76 -2.02
C MET A 496 -14.98 -2.52 -2.73
N LEU A 497 -15.92 -1.79 -2.11
CA LEU A 497 -16.41 -0.53 -2.64
C LEU A 497 -15.28 0.50 -2.75
N SER A 498 -14.43 0.62 -1.72
CA SER A 498 -13.27 1.52 -1.75
C SER A 498 -12.30 1.15 -2.87
N ILE A 499 -12.00 -0.14 -3.06
CA ILE A 499 -11.13 -0.63 -4.15
C ILE A 499 -11.69 -0.23 -5.51
N VAL A 500 -12.97 -0.53 -5.77
CA VAL A 500 -13.61 -0.27 -7.07
C VAL A 500 -13.68 1.23 -7.35
N VAL A 501 -14.11 2.04 -6.38
CA VAL A 501 -14.17 3.51 -6.51
C VAL A 501 -12.77 4.07 -6.79
N SER A 502 -11.77 3.61 -6.04
CA SER A 502 -10.41 4.13 -6.17
C SER A 502 -9.77 3.76 -7.49
N LEU A 503 -9.98 2.53 -7.95
CA LEU A 503 -9.48 2.05 -9.24
C LEU A 503 -10.11 2.84 -10.40
N ALA A 504 -11.44 2.95 -10.43
CA ALA A 504 -12.14 3.68 -11.49
C ALA A 504 -11.77 5.17 -11.51
N ALA A 505 -11.80 5.84 -10.35
CA ALA A 505 -11.51 7.26 -10.25
C ALA A 505 -10.05 7.59 -10.61
N SER A 506 -9.10 6.78 -10.14
CA SER A 506 -7.68 7.01 -10.44
C SER A 506 -7.38 6.76 -11.92
N ILE A 507 -7.92 5.70 -12.54
CA ILE A 507 -7.71 5.43 -13.98
C ILE A 507 -8.20 6.61 -14.81
N VAL A 508 -9.43 7.07 -14.56
CA VAL A 508 -10.00 8.24 -15.27
C VAL A 508 -9.13 9.47 -15.06
N THR A 509 -8.69 9.72 -13.83
CA THR A 509 -7.88 10.90 -13.50
C THR A 509 -6.52 10.86 -14.20
N VAL A 510 -5.77 9.77 -14.09
CA VAL A 510 -4.44 9.64 -14.69
C VAL A 510 -4.54 9.72 -16.22
N LEU A 511 -5.52 9.04 -16.85
CA LEU A 511 -5.77 9.18 -18.28
C LEU A 511 -6.06 10.63 -18.66
N TYR A 512 -7.04 11.27 -18.00
CA TYR A 512 -7.41 12.65 -18.29
C TYR A 512 -6.23 13.62 -18.17
N LEU A 513 -5.45 13.51 -17.09
CA LEU A 513 -4.29 14.37 -16.87
C LEU A 513 -3.21 14.12 -17.93
N SER A 514 -2.90 12.87 -18.25
CA SER A 514 -1.86 12.51 -19.22
C SER A 514 -2.22 12.98 -20.63
N TYR A 515 -3.47 12.80 -21.08
CA TYR A 515 -3.92 13.36 -22.36
C TYR A 515 -4.01 14.89 -22.36
N THR A 516 -4.20 15.54 -21.21
CA THR A 516 -4.32 17.02 -21.14
C THR A 516 -2.95 17.70 -21.14
N TYR A 517 -1.99 17.16 -20.39
CA TYR A 517 -0.71 17.83 -20.12
C TYR A 517 0.51 17.08 -20.68
N GLY A 518 0.33 15.84 -21.13
CA GLY A 518 1.40 14.91 -21.51
C GLY A 518 2.04 14.26 -20.29
N GLY A 519 1.99 12.93 -20.22
CA GLY A 519 2.62 12.14 -19.15
C GLY A 519 4.06 12.53 -18.83
N ILE A 520 4.90 12.72 -19.87
CA ILE A 520 6.32 13.06 -19.70
C ILE A 520 6.54 14.45 -19.06
N ASN A 521 5.56 15.35 -19.17
CA ASN A 521 5.63 16.68 -18.55
C ASN A 521 5.15 16.66 -17.09
N LEU A 522 4.35 15.67 -16.73
CA LEU A 522 3.71 15.56 -15.42
C LEU A 522 4.67 14.98 -14.38
N ASN A 523 5.33 13.86 -14.71
CA ASN A 523 6.26 13.24 -13.78
C ASN A 523 7.34 12.43 -14.51
N GLY A 524 8.56 12.40 -13.97
CA GLY A 524 9.69 11.69 -14.56
C GLY A 524 9.63 10.17 -14.47
N TRP A 525 8.55 9.61 -13.91
CA TRP A 525 8.28 8.18 -13.93
C TRP A 525 7.56 7.71 -15.20
N PHE A 526 6.93 8.64 -15.94
CA PHE A 526 6.34 8.35 -17.24
C PHE A 526 7.41 8.04 -18.27
#